data_AF-A0A7W1R8P3-F1
#
_entry.id   AF-A0A7W1R8P3-F1
#
_cell.length_a   1.000
_cell.length_b   1.000
_cell.length_c   1.000
_cell.angle_alpha   90.00
_cell.angle_beta   90.00
_cell.angle_gamma   90.00
#
_symmetry.space_group_name_H-M   'P 1'
#
loop_
_entity.id
_entity.type
_entity.pdbx_description
1 polymer ?
#
loop_
_entity_poly.entity_id
_entity_poly.type
_entity_poly.pdbx_seq_one_letter_code
_entity_poly.pdbx_strand_id
1 'polypeptide(L)'
;MEITAPMYEYVTAGNGVFLQARRPELAVTFPVAEARIKGLANLETKVRLGGGPVPRRLTEEIVRRSLEAAGDGATLPREVLFHLLYDAGGEGWQLVLPEQVQTETSVTPVDDGPTSSYARAVIEVHSHNLMPPVFSEWDDRDEQGFRLFGVIGDFGCEDKCPSLRLRIGVYGNFHEIPAVWAFEMPSGLLDAVARERRQITQG
;
A
#
# COMPACT_ATOMS: atom_id res chain seq x y z
N MET A 1 -20.37 1.27 9.62
CA MET A 1 -19.32 2.13 10.20
C MET A 1 -19.51 3.50 9.61
N GLU A 2 -20.24 4.32 10.34
CA GLU A 2 -20.49 5.72 10.04
C GLU A 2 -19.31 6.51 10.61
N ILE A 3 -18.65 7.33 9.79
CA ILE A 3 -17.55 8.22 10.21
C ILE A 3 -18.08 9.63 9.99
N THR A 4 -18.08 10.42 11.06
CA THR A 4 -18.68 11.75 11.11
C THR A 4 -17.64 12.87 11.08
N ALA A 5 -16.39 12.58 11.44
CA ALA A 5 -15.28 13.52 11.32
C ALA A 5 -14.82 13.70 9.86
N PRO A 6 -14.37 14.91 9.46
CA PRO A 6 -13.98 15.21 8.08
C PRO A 6 -12.69 14.50 7.62
N MET A 7 -11.87 13.96 8.53
CA MET A 7 -10.62 13.28 8.21
C MET A 7 -10.58 11.85 8.76
N TYR A 8 -10.57 11.69 10.08
CA TYR A 8 -10.56 10.40 10.78
C TYR A 8 -11.04 10.55 12.23
N GLU A 9 -11.35 9.43 12.86
CA GLU A 9 -11.81 9.35 14.25
C GLU A 9 -10.89 8.43 15.06
N TYR A 10 -10.69 8.77 16.33
CA TYR A 10 -10.10 7.83 17.30
C TYR A 10 -11.22 7.11 18.04
N VAL A 11 -11.10 5.79 18.14
CA VAL A 11 -12.04 4.91 18.83
C VAL A 11 -11.31 4.15 19.91
N THR A 12 -11.83 4.19 21.14
CA THR A 12 -11.31 3.37 22.24
C THR A 12 -11.96 2.00 22.24
N ALA A 13 -11.14 0.96 22.42
CA ALA A 13 -11.52 -0.44 22.41
C ALA A 13 -10.85 -1.18 23.57
N GLY A 14 -11.30 -2.39 23.86
CA GLY A 14 -10.76 -3.22 24.94
C GLY A 14 -9.26 -3.50 24.81
N ASN A 15 -8.76 -3.52 23.57
CA ASN A 15 -7.37 -3.77 23.19
C ASN A 15 -6.60 -2.52 22.72
N GLY A 16 -7.15 -1.31 22.89
CA GLY A 16 -6.37 -0.09 22.69
C GLY A 16 -7.14 1.07 22.06
N VAL A 17 -6.40 1.99 21.46
CA VAL A 17 -6.93 3.10 20.66
C VAL A 17 -6.76 2.74 19.19
N PHE A 18 -7.84 2.88 18.44
CA PHE A 18 -7.91 2.64 17.01
C PHE A 18 -8.16 3.94 16.27
N LEU A 19 -7.62 4.03 15.06
CA LEU A 19 -7.96 5.07 14.11
C LEU A 19 -8.94 4.50 13.07
N GLN A 20 -9.97 5.27 12.74
CA GLN A 20 -10.91 4.96 11.67
C GLN A 20 -10.97 6.10 10.65
N ALA A 21 -10.89 5.78 9.36
CA ALA A 21 -10.99 6.75 8.28
C ALA A 21 -11.79 6.19 7.11
N ARG A 22 -12.48 7.07 6.37
CA ARG A 22 -13.34 6.69 5.25
C ARG A 22 -13.35 7.79 4.18
N ARG A 23 -13.22 7.33 2.94
CA ARG A 23 -13.53 8.03 1.70
C ARG A 23 -14.37 7.07 0.82
N PRO A 24 -14.90 7.51 -0.34
CA PRO A 24 -15.80 6.66 -1.12
C PRO A 24 -15.22 5.28 -1.47
N GLU A 25 -13.94 5.21 -1.83
CA GLU A 25 -13.29 3.99 -2.31
C GLU A 25 -12.59 3.18 -1.20
N LEU A 26 -12.28 3.79 -0.06
CA LEU A 26 -11.46 3.19 0.99
C LEU A 26 -12.02 3.49 2.38
N ALA A 27 -12.17 2.46 3.20
CA ALA A 27 -12.41 2.60 4.63
C ALA A 27 -11.46 1.70 5.42
N VAL A 28 -10.91 2.23 6.51
CA VAL A 28 -9.92 1.54 7.32
C VAL A 28 -10.23 1.65 8.82
N THR A 29 -9.77 0.67 9.57
CA THR A 29 -9.70 0.68 11.03
C THR A 29 -8.41 -0.02 11.42
N PHE A 30 -7.58 0.59 12.25
CA PHE A 30 -6.32 -0.04 12.69
C PHE A 30 -5.87 0.51 14.04
N PRO A 31 -5.10 -0.25 14.84
CA PRO A 31 -4.62 0.21 16.13
C PRO A 31 -3.53 1.29 15.96
N VAL A 32 -3.60 2.33 16.77
CA VAL A 32 -2.56 3.38 16.89
C VAL A 32 -1.86 3.34 18.24
N ALA A 33 -2.49 2.74 19.26
CA ALA A 33 -1.88 2.49 20.55
C ALA A 33 -2.51 1.25 21.19
N GLU A 34 -1.69 0.32 21.66
CA GLU A 34 -2.17 -0.84 22.39
C GLU A 34 -2.42 -0.50 23.87
N ALA A 35 -3.56 -0.91 24.40
CA ALA A 35 -3.87 -0.79 25.82
C ALA A 35 -4.93 -1.81 26.23
N ARG A 36 -4.94 -2.19 27.50
CA ARG A 36 -6.01 -3.04 28.06
C ARG A 36 -7.03 -2.17 28.78
N ILE A 37 -8.19 -1.96 28.17
CA ILE A 37 -9.28 -1.15 28.73
C ILE A 37 -10.42 -2.06 29.17
N LYS A 38 -10.64 -2.16 30.48
CA LYS A 38 -11.65 -3.07 31.05
C LYS A 38 -13.06 -2.63 30.67
N GLY A 39 -13.87 -3.57 30.20
CA GLY A 39 -15.30 -3.36 29.91
C GLY A 39 -15.63 -2.91 28.48
N LEU A 40 -14.61 -2.68 27.63
CA LEU A 40 -14.80 -2.40 26.21
C LEU A 40 -14.57 -3.65 25.35
N ALA A 41 -15.25 -3.74 24.21
CA ALA A 41 -15.04 -4.78 23.22
C ALA A 41 -13.71 -4.57 22.45
N ASN A 42 -13.05 -5.65 22.07
CA ASN A 42 -11.85 -5.56 21.23
C ASN A 42 -12.23 -5.20 19.79
N LEU A 43 -11.32 -4.50 19.11
CA LEU A 43 -11.39 -4.23 17.68
C LEU A 43 -10.27 -4.95 16.94
N GLU A 44 -10.51 -5.17 15.65
CA GLU A 44 -9.55 -5.76 14.72
C GLU A 44 -9.22 -4.73 13.63
N THR A 45 -8.02 -4.86 13.06
CA THR A 45 -7.67 -4.13 11.85
C THR A 45 -8.60 -4.54 10.71
N LYS A 46 -9.18 -3.57 10.02
CA LYS A 46 -10.09 -3.77 8.89
C LYS A 46 -9.71 -2.84 7.74
N VAL A 47 -9.72 -3.37 6.53
CA VAL A 47 -9.58 -2.60 5.29
C VAL A 47 -10.74 -2.99 4.38
N ARG A 48 -11.42 -2.00 3.83
CA ARG A 48 -12.51 -2.20 2.89
C ARG A 48 -12.30 -1.31 1.67
N LEU A 49 -12.05 -1.97 0.54
CA LEU A 49 -11.98 -1.37 -0.78
C LEU A 49 -13.36 -1.41 -1.44
N GLY A 50 -13.80 -0.29 -2.01
CA GLY A 50 -15.11 -0.16 -2.66
C GLY A 50 -15.31 -1.16 -3.80
N GLY A 51 -14.24 -1.45 -4.54
CA GLY A 51 -14.23 -2.43 -5.63
C GLY A 51 -13.77 -3.84 -5.26
N GLY A 52 -13.59 -4.13 -3.97
CA GLY A 52 -12.85 -5.31 -3.54
C GLY A 52 -11.35 -5.21 -3.91
N PRO A 53 -10.62 -6.34 -3.84
CA PRO A 53 -9.19 -6.37 -4.14
C PRO A 53 -8.87 -5.93 -5.58
N VAL A 54 -7.67 -5.40 -5.78
CA VAL A 54 -7.13 -5.06 -7.10
C VAL A 54 -6.99 -6.35 -7.93
N PRO A 55 -7.56 -6.39 -9.14
CA PRO A 55 -7.54 -7.58 -10.00
C PRO A 55 -6.13 -8.07 -10.31
N ARG A 56 -5.95 -9.39 -10.40
CA ARG A 56 -4.66 -10.04 -10.67
C ARG A 56 -3.94 -9.45 -11.87
N ARG A 57 -4.66 -9.20 -12.97
CA ARG A 57 -4.12 -8.62 -14.21
C ARG A 57 -3.38 -7.29 -13.99
N LEU A 58 -3.84 -6.46 -13.05
CA LEU A 58 -3.21 -5.17 -12.75
C LEU A 58 -1.99 -5.37 -11.85
N THR A 59 -2.06 -6.33 -10.93
CA THR A 59 -0.91 -6.72 -10.10
C THR A 59 0.22 -7.31 -10.96
N GLU A 60 -0.11 -8.16 -11.94
CA GLU A 60 0.84 -8.70 -12.91
C GLU A 60 1.46 -7.60 -13.78
N GLU A 61 0.67 -6.59 -14.17
CA GLU A 61 1.18 -5.44 -14.91
C GLU A 61 2.16 -4.61 -14.07
N ILE A 62 1.87 -4.36 -12.79
CA ILE A 62 2.81 -3.70 -11.87
C ILE A 62 4.12 -4.49 -11.81
N VAL A 63 4.04 -5.81 -11.56
CA VAL A 63 5.22 -6.69 -11.51
C VAL A 63 6.05 -6.60 -12.79
N ARG A 64 5.39 -6.72 -13.95
CA ARG A 64 6.08 -6.68 -15.25
C ARG A 64 6.78 -5.33 -15.48
N ARG A 65 6.12 -4.23 -15.18
CA ARG A 65 6.69 -2.87 -15.32
C ARG A 65 7.84 -2.63 -14.37
N SER A 66 7.75 -3.12 -13.13
CA SER A 66 8.83 -3.03 -12.16
C SER A 66 10.03 -3.90 -12.54
N LEU A 67 9.80 -5.08 -13.13
CA LEU A 67 10.86 -5.91 -13.71
C LEU A 67 11.57 -5.19 -14.87
N GLU A 68 10.81 -4.58 -15.78
CA GLU A 68 11.34 -3.77 -16.89
C GLU A 68 12.19 -2.59 -16.37
N ALA A 69 11.74 -1.93 -15.30
CA ALA A 69 12.43 -0.80 -14.70
C ALA A 69 13.67 -1.20 -13.88
N ALA A 70 13.70 -2.40 -13.30
CA ALA A 70 14.89 -2.97 -12.66
C ALA A 70 16.01 -3.28 -13.65
N GLY A 71 15.68 -3.41 -14.94
CA GLY A 71 16.64 -3.61 -16.03
C GLY A 71 17.20 -5.03 -16.10
N ASP A 72 17.97 -5.29 -17.14
CA ASP A 72 18.68 -6.56 -17.41
C ASP A 72 20.17 -6.50 -17.03
N GLY A 73 20.57 -5.43 -16.34
CA GLY A 73 21.97 -5.12 -16.01
C GLY A 73 22.71 -4.29 -17.06
N ALA A 74 22.11 -4.00 -18.22
CA ALA A 74 22.69 -3.10 -19.23
C ALA A 74 22.36 -1.61 -18.98
N THR A 75 21.26 -1.33 -18.29
CA THR A 75 20.87 0.02 -17.86
C THR A 75 20.78 0.10 -16.34
N LEU A 76 21.03 1.28 -15.79
CA LEU A 76 20.84 1.52 -14.36
C LEU A 76 19.35 1.33 -13.99
N PRO A 77 19.05 0.59 -12.90
CA PRO A 77 17.68 0.38 -12.44
C PRO A 77 17.04 1.71 -12.06
N ARG A 78 15.72 1.82 -12.23
CA ARG A 78 14.97 3.02 -11.81
C ARG A 78 13.73 2.62 -11.06
N GLU A 79 13.49 3.28 -9.92
CA GLU A 79 12.22 3.13 -9.23
C GLU A 79 11.08 3.60 -10.13
N VAL A 80 9.96 2.89 -10.12
CA VAL A 80 8.75 3.25 -10.87
C VAL A 80 7.57 3.33 -9.93
N LEU A 81 6.78 4.39 -10.09
CA LEU A 81 5.59 4.71 -9.31
C LEU A 81 4.33 4.38 -10.10
N PHE A 82 3.35 3.81 -9.42
CA PHE A 82 2.04 3.47 -9.94
C PHE A 82 0.94 4.04 -9.06
N HIS A 83 -0.12 4.55 -9.69
CA HIS A 83 -1.35 4.92 -9.01
C HIS A 83 -2.48 3.97 -9.40
N LEU A 84 -3.12 3.38 -8.41
CA LEU A 84 -4.35 2.60 -8.59
C LEU A 84 -5.55 3.46 -8.22
N LEU A 85 -6.34 3.76 -9.24
CA LEU A 85 -7.59 4.50 -9.15
C LEU A 85 -8.75 3.51 -9.12
N TYR A 86 -9.83 3.87 -8.43
CA TYR A 86 -11.08 3.11 -8.47
C TYR A 86 -12.22 4.02 -8.87
N ASP A 87 -12.92 3.68 -9.95
CA ASP A 87 -14.13 4.35 -10.38
C ASP A 87 -15.34 3.44 -10.17
N ALA A 88 -16.14 3.75 -9.16
CA ALA A 88 -17.35 3.00 -8.83
C ALA A 88 -18.48 3.17 -9.86
N GLY A 89 -18.46 4.24 -10.66
CA GLY A 89 -19.47 4.54 -11.68
C GLY A 89 -19.08 4.13 -13.11
N GLY A 90 -17.84 3.66 -13.30
CA GLY A 90 -17.25 3.38 -14.60
C GLY A 90 -16.56 2.01 -14.66
N GLU A 91 -15.29 1.99 -15.06
CA GLU A 91 -14.55 0.77 -15.41
C GLU A 91 -13.98 0.00 -14.20
N GLY A 92 -14.21 0.48 -12.98
CA GLY A 92 -13.65 -0.09 -11.76
C GLY A 92 -12.18 0.26 -11.57
N TRP A 93 -11.33 -0.74 -11.32
CA TRP A 93 -9.91 -0.53 -11.06
C TRP A 93 -9.13 -0.14 -12.32
N GLN A 94 -8.38 0.96 -12.21
CA GLN A 94 -7.50 1.50 -13.24
C GLN A 94 -6.07 1.64 -12.71
N LEU A 95 -5.10 1.20 -13.50
CA LEU A 95 -3.68 1.39 -13.24
C LEU A 95 -3.17 2.56 -14.06
N VAL A 96 -2.62 3.56 -13.39
CA VAL A 96 -2.01 4.74 -14.01
C VAL A 96 -0.52 4.73 -13.73
N LEU A 97 0.26 4.87 -14.79
CA LEU A 97 1.68 5.18 -14.73
C LEU A 97 1.80 6.70 -14.94
N PRO A 98 1.94 7.52 -13.89
CA PRO A 98 2.05 8.96 -14.05
C PRO A 98 3.37 9.33 -14.75
N GLU A 99 3.40 10.51 -15.36
CA GLU A 99 4.68 11.16 -15.65
C GLU A 99 5.42 11.37 -14.32
N GLN A 100 6.69 10.99 -14.28
CA GLN A 100 7.43 10.83 -13.02
C GLN A 100 8.92 11.11 -13.20
N VAL A 101 9.55 11.64 -12.15
CA VAL A 101 11.00 11.81 -12.05
C VAL A 101 11.55 10.64 -11.24
N GLN A 102 12.50 9.92 -11.81
CA GLN A 102 12.99 8.65 -11.29
C GLN A 102 14.50 8.69 -11.08
N THR A 103 14.93 8.10 -9.97
CA THR A 103 16.32 7.73 -9.69
C THR A 103 16.40 6.24 -9.35
N GLU A 104 17.58 5.76 -8.98
CA GLU A 104 17.77 4.37 -8.52
C GLU A 104 17.07 4.07 -7.19
N THR A 105 16.80 5.12 -6.39
CA THR A 105 16.34 5.02 -5.00
C THR A 105 15.25 6.03 -4.66
N SER A 106 14.62 6.65 -5.66
CA SER A 106 13.49 7.54 -5.45
C SER A 106 12.65 7.67 -6.72
N VAL A 107 11.36 7.91 -6.51
CA VAL A 107 10.44 8.26 -7.58
C VAL A 107 9.39 9.24 -7.10
N THR A 108 9.06 10.24 -7.91
CA THR A 108 8.04 11.25 -7.59
C THR A 108 7.23 11.57 -8.84
N PRO A 109 5.88 11.70 -8.74
CA PRO A 109 5.09 12.12 -9.88
C PRO A 109 5.40 13.58 -10.22
N VAL A 110 5.34 13.94 -11.50
CA VAL A 110 5.51 15.34 -11.94
C VAL A 110 4.31 16.20 -11.56
N ASP A 111 3.11 15.63 -11.54
CA ASP A 111 1.87 16.30 -11.14
C ASP A 111 1.32 15.67 -9.85
N ASP A 112 1.33 16.45 -8.77
CA ASP A 112 0.76 16.14 -7.46
C ASP A 112 -0.48 17.01 -7.13
N GLY A 113 -0.98 17.77 -8.11
CA GLY A 113 -2.08 18.71 -7.94
C GLY A 113 -3.42 18.05 -7.59
N PRO A 114 -4.45 18.83 -7.23
CA PRO A 114 -5.73 18.32 -6.74
C PRO A 114 -6.53 17.49 -7.77
N THR A 115 -6.22 17.63 -9.06
CA THR A 115 -6.84 16.88 -10.16
C THR A 115 -5.97 15.73 -10.67
N SER A 116 -4.76 15.56 -10.11
CA SER A 116 -3.79 14.57 -10.53
C SER A 116 -4.26 13.14 -10.23
N SER A 117 -3.58 12.17 -10.83
CA SER A 117 -3.74 10.77 -10.42
C SER A 117 -3.26 10.52 -8.98
N TYR A 118 -2.26 11.27 -8.52
CA TYR A 118 -1.76 11.23 -7.15
C TYR A 118 -2.87 11.58 -6.14
N ALA A 119 -3.57 12.70 -6.33
CA ALA A 119 -4.65 13.13 -5.44
C ALA A 119 -5.82 12.12 -5.38
N ARG A 120 -6.03 11.35 -6.45
CA ARG A 120 -7.11 10.37 -6.59
C ARG A 120 -6.72 8.94 -6.21
N ALA A 121 -5.43 8.65 -6.04
CA ALA A 121 -4.92 7.31 -5.78
C ALA A 121 -5.57 6.67 -4.55
N VAL A 122 -6.12 5.47 -4.73
CA VAL A 122 -6.60 4.61 -3.63
C VAL A 122 -5.45 3.80 -3.06
N ILE A 123 -4.57 3.36 -3.97
CA ILE A 123 -3.32 2.69 -3.64
C ILE A 123 -2.22 3.32 -4.48
N GLU A 124 -1.10 3.58 -3.84
CA GLU A 124 0.15 4.00 -4.47
C GLU A 124 1.16 2.88 -4.30
N VAL A 125 1.88 2.54 -5.36
CA VAL A 125 2.92 1.51 -5.31
C VAL A 125 4.17 2.04 -5.99
N HIS A 126 5.32 2.01 -5.31
CA HIS A 126 6.61 2.23 -5.95
C HIS A 126 7.51 1.00 -5.89
N SER A 127 8.44 0.90 -6.84
CA SER A 127 9.40 -0.20 -6.88
C SER A 127 10.74 0.17 -6.27
N HIS A 128 11.32 -0.75 -5.50
CA HIS A 128 12.69 -0.71 -4.99
C HIS A 128 13.67 -1.51 -5.88
N ASN A 129 13.23 -1.95 -7.06
CA ASN A 129 14.04 -2.66 -8.04
C ASN A 129 14.68 -3.92 -7.44
N LEU A 130 16.02 -3.97 -7.39
CA LEU A 130 16.79 -5.08 -6.82
C LEU A 130 16.81 -5.05 -5.28
N MET A 131 16.40 -3.95 -4.65
CA MET A 131 16.43 -3.77 -3.20
C MET A 131 15.18 -4.38 -2.54
N PRO A 132 15.26 -4.72 -1.24
CA PRO A 132 14.10 -5.18 -0.48
C PRO A 132 12.98 -4.13 -0.42
N PRO A 133 11.71 -4.54 -0.44
CA PRO A 133 10.59 -3.62 -0.30
C PRO A 133 10.40 -3.25 1.17
N VAL A 134 11.03 -2.17 1.61
CA VAL A 134 10.95 -1.65 2.98
C VAL A 134 10.59 -0.18 2.95
N PHE A 135 9.72 0.27 3.85
CA PHE A 135 9.41 1.70 3.97
C PHE A 135 10.56 2.41 4.71
N SER A 136 10.98 3.55 4.18
CA SER A 136 12.02 4.43 4.73
C SER A 136 11.43 5.66 5.42
N GLU A 137 12.26 6.39 6.17
CA GLU A 137 11.84 7.68 6.77
C GLU A 137 11.47 8.74 5.73
N TRP A 138 11.99 8.63 4.50
CA TRP A 138 11.63 9.55 3.41
C TRP A 138 10.23 9.22 2.90
N ASP A 139 9.92 7.94 2.71
CA ASP A 139 8.57 7.48 2.38
C ASP A 139 7.57 7.95 3.43
N ASP A 140 7.91 7.84 4.72
CA ASP A 140 7.04 8.31 5.81
C ASP A 140 6.72 9.81 5.72
N ARG A 141 7.66 10.64 5.25
CA ARG A 141 7.45 12.10 5.13
C ARG A 141 6.62 12.45 3.91
N ASP A 142 6.77 11.70 2.82
CA ASP A 142 6.11 11.99 1.55
C ASP A 142 4.69 11.38 1.49
N GLU A 143 4.47 10.24 2.14
CA GLU A 143 3.22 9.46 2.14
C GLU A 143 2.15 9.98 3.13
N GLN A 144 1.80 11.26 3.04
CA GLN A 144 0.87 11.91 3.99
C GLN A 144 -0.62 11.78 3.62
N GLY A 145 -0.95 11.26 2.43
CA GLY A 145 -2.32 11.09 1.97
C GLY A 145 -3.08 9.96 2.67
N PHE A 146 -4.41 10.04 2.72
CA PHE A 146 -5.23 8.89 3.11
C PHE A 146 -5.37 7.90 1.94
N ARG A 147 -4.51 6.89 1.89
CA ARG A 147 -4.50 5.81 0.89
C ARG A 147 -3.76 4.57 1.42
N LEU A 148 -3.69 3.51 0.63
CA LEU A 148 -2.74 2.42 0.89
C LEU A 148 -1.44 2.71 0.15
N PHE A 149 -0.31 2.40 0.77
CA PHE A 149 1.02 2.57 0.20
C PHE A 149 1.70 1.22 0.11
N GLY A 150 2.28 0.92 -1.05
CA GLY A 150 2.93 -0.34 -1.32
C GLY A 150 4.34 -0.16 -1.85
N VAL A 151 5.25 -1.04 -1.42
CA VAL A 151 6.60 -1.13 -1.99
C VAL A 151 6.77 -2.51 -2.59
N ILE A 152 7.22 -2.57 -3.83
CA ILE A 152 7.52 -3.82 -4.52
C ILE A 152 9.02 -3.91 -4.85
N GLY A 153 9.65 -5.04 -4.58
CA GLY A 153 11.10 -5.16 -4.75
C GLY A 153 11.57 -6.61 -4.77
N ASP A 154 12.89 -6.78 -4.57
CA ASP A 154 13.61 -8.05 -4.70
C ASP A 154 13.56 -8.67 -6.12
N PHE A 155 13.60 -7.86 -7.18
CA PHE A 155 13.55 -8.35 -8.56
C PHE A 155 14.84 -9.03 -9.07
N GLY A 156 15.93 -9.01 -8.29
CA GLY A 156 17.29 -9.36 -8.74
C GLY A 156 17.85 -10.72 -8.35
N CYS A 157 17.10 -11.57 -7.64
CA CYS A 157 17.64 -12.83 -7.13
C CYS A 157 16.97 -14.01 -7.83
N GLU A 158 17.73 -14.82 -8.56
CA GLU A 158 17.26 -16.07 -9.20
C GLU A 158 16.57 -17.02 -8.19
N ASP A 159 16.93 -16.92 -6.90
CA ASP A 159 16.37 -17.71 -5.79
C ASP A 159 15.29 -16.98 -4.96
N LYS A 160 14.97 -15.71 -5.26
CA LYS A 160 13.92 -14.97 -4.55
C LYS A 160 12.81 -14.56 -5.49
N CYS A 161 11.59 -14.92 -5.12
CA CYS A 161 10.42 -14.31 -5.72
C CYS A 161 10.30 -12.84 -5.27
N PRO A 162 9.96 -11.89 -6.16
CA PRO A 162 9.69 -10.52 -5.76
C PRO A 162 8.63 -10.49 -4.67
N SER A 163 8.67 -9.44 -3.85
CA SER A 163 7.71 -9.29 -2.76
C SER A 163 7.08 -7.91 -2.74
N LEU A 164 5.83 -7.86 -2.27
CA LEU A 164 5.02 -6.66 -2.09
C LEU A 164 4.78 -6.46 -0.58
N ARG A 165 5.16 -5.28 -0.09
CA ARG A 165 4.87 -4.81 1.26
C ARG A 165 3.80 -3.74 1.18
N LEU A 166 2.83 -3.75 2.09
CA LEU A 166 1.68 -2.86 2.05
C LEU A 166 1.40 -2.27 3.44
N ARG A 167 1.07 -0.99 3.46
CA ARG A 167 0.60 -0.29 4.67
C ARG A 167 -0.61 0.57 4.39
N ILE A 168 -1.40 0.77 5.44
CA ILE A 168 -2.39 1.82 5.52
C ILE A 168 -1.67 3.12 5.85
N GLY A 169 -1.95 4.21 5.14
CA GLY A 169 -1.53 5.56 5.53
C GLY A 169 -2.73 6.47 5.75
N VAL A 170 -2.77 7.15 6.89
CA VAL A 170 -3.79 8.16 7.21
C VAL A 170 -3.12 9.37 7.88
N TYR A 171 -2.76 10.37 7.08
CA TYR A 171 -2.21 11.65 7.56
C TYR A 171 -1.08 11.48 8.57
N GLY A 172 -0.06 10.69 8.19
CA GLY A 172 1.11 10.37 9.02
C GLY A 172 0.93 9.20 10.00
N ASN A 173 -0.25 8.58 10.05
CA ASN A 173 -0.47 7.34 10.80
C ASN A 173 -0.34 6.14 9.86
N PHE A 174 0.59 5.24 10.17
CA PHE A 174 0.89 4.07 9.34
C PHE A 174 0.60 2.75 10.05
N HIS A 175 0.10 1.76 9.31
CA HIS A 175 -0.08 0.41 9.82
C HIS A 175 0.10 -0.65 8.72
N GLU A 176 1.09 -1.51 8.89
CA GLU A 176 1.38 -2.58 7.93
C GLU A 176 0.29 -3.65 7.91
N ILE A 177 -0.09 -4.07 6.70
CA ILE A 177 -1.12 -5.08 6.45
C ILE A 177 -0.63 -6.09 5.42
N PRO A 178 -1.13 -7.33 5.43
CA PRO A 178 -0.92 -8.27 4.34
C PRO A 178 -1.37 -7.66 2.99
N ALA A 179 -0.51 -7.71 1.98
CA ALA A 179 -0.82 -7.26 0.63
C ALA A 179 -2.04 -7.99 0.04
N VAL A 180 -2.25 -9.26 0.40
CA VAL A 180 -3.41 -10.07 -0.02
C VAL A 180 -4.76 -9.48 0.43
N TRP A 181 -4.79 -8.53 1.37
CA TRP A 181 -6.01 -7.82 1.75
C TRP A 181 -6.48 -6.82 0.69
N ALA A 182 -5.55 -6.33 -0.14
CA ALA A 182 -5.83 -5.32 -1.14
C ALA A 182 -5.59 -5.79 -2.58
N PHE A 183 -4.85 -6.89 -2.79
CA PHE A 183 -4.46 -7.37 -4.11
C PHE A 183 -4.80 -8.85 -4.31
N GLU A 184 -5.25 -9.20 -5.52
CA GLU A 184 -5.22 -10.58 -6.00
C GLU A 184 -3.79 -10.97 -6.39
N MET A 185 -3.09 -11.64 -5.49
CA MET A 185 -1.66 -11.94 -5.66
C MET A 185 -1.38 -12.95 -6.79
N PRO A 186 -0.54 -12.61 -7.80
CA PRO A 186 -0.08 -13.55 -8.83
C PRO A 186 0.86 -14.62 -8.25
N SER A 187 0.95 -15.76 -8.94
CA SER A 187 1.97 -16.76 -8.61
C SER A 187 3.35 -16.15 -8.81
N GLY A 188 4.24 -16.31 -7.82
CA GLY A 188 5.59 -15.74 -7.87
C GLY A 188 5.71 -14.32 -7.32
N LEU A 189 4.63 -13.70 -6.83
CA LEU A 189 4.71 -12.49 -5.99
C LEU A 189 4.41 -12.86 -4.54
N LEU A 190 5.34 -12.53 -3.64
CA LEU A 190 5.22 -12.82 -2.22
C LEU A 190 4.60 -11.63 -1.46
N ASP A 191 3.80 -11.94 -0.45
CA ASP A 191 3.32 -10.97 0.53
C ASP A 191 4.32 -10.87 1.68
N ALA A 192 5.05 -9.75 1.76
CA ALA A 192 6.13 -9.57 2.73
C ALA A 192 5.62 -9.67 4.18
N VAL A 193 4.55 -8.94 4.49
CA VAL A 193 3.96 -8.87 5.84
C VAL A 193 3.34 -10.20 6.24
N ALA A 194 2.62 -10.89 5.33
CA ALA A 194 2.04 -12.19 5.64
C ALA A 194 3.11 -13.25 5.92
N ARG A 195 4.25 -13.21 5.24
CA ARG A 195 5.37 -14.13 5.49
C ARG A 195 5.97 -13.93 6.87
N GLU A 196 6.24 -12.70 7.26
CA GLU A 196 6.80 -12.35 8.58
C GLU A 196 5.85 -12.76 9.70
N ARG A 197 4.55 -12.44 9.58
CA ARG A 197 3.54 -12.82 10.58
C ARG A 197 3.46 -14.33 10.80
N ARG A 198 3.63 -15.14 9.76
CA ARG A 198 3.64 -16.62 9.90
C ARG A 198 4.88 -17.14 10.63
N GLN A 199 6.02 -16.46 10.49
CA GLN A 199 7.26 -16.84 11.17
C GLN A 199 7.18 -16.54 12.67
N ILE A 200 6.53 -15.44 13.06
CA ILE A 200 6.32 -15.08 14.48
C ILE A 200 5.39 -16.08 15.18
N THR A 201 4.35 -16.58 14.51
CA THR A 201 3.41 -17.55 15.11
C THR A 201 3.99 -18.97 15.25
N GLN A 202 5.15 -19.26 14.65
CA GLN A 202 5.80 -20.58 14.68
C GLN A 202 7.05 -20.65 15.58
N GLY A 203 7.44 -19.55 16.22
CA GLY A 203 8.54 -19.47 17.20
C GLY A 203 8.02 -19.32 18.62
#